data_AF-A0A9E1IYA5-F1
#
_entry.id   AF-A0A9E1IYA5-F1
#
_cell.length_a   1.000
_cell.length_b   1.000
_cell.length_c   1.000
_cell.angle_alpha   90.00
_cell.angle_beta   90.00
_cell.angle_gamma   90.00
#
_symmetry.space_group_name_H-M   'P 1'
#
loop_
_entity.id
_entity.type
_entity.pdbx_description
1 polymer ?
#
loop_
_entity_poly.entity_id
_entity_poly.type
_entity_poly.pdbx_seq_one_letter_code
_entity_poly.pdbx_strand_id
1 'polypeptide(L)'
;MIVTCLDLEGVLVPEIWIAFAEKTGIEKLRLTTRDIPDYNELMRGRLKILDENNLKLADIEEVIGGIAPLPGAKDFLSWLESEFQVIILSDTFNQFAEPLMAQLDFPTLFCHDLVVDTAGRIADYRLRIPDAKTKAVAALKNLNLKVIAAGDSYNDTGMLKEADAGILFRAPDNVVEEFPQFPVTRTYEEFKSAIIEASKKLDGNII
;
A
#
# COMPACT_ATOMS: atom_id res chain seq x y z
N MET A 1 -22.64 6.75 -2.30
CA MET A 1 -21.31 7.34 -2.03
C MET A 1 -20.29 6.29 -2.39
N ILE A 2 -19.24 6.68 -3.11
CA ILE A 2 -18.15 5.80 -3.52
C ILE A 2 -16.90 6.19 -2.74
N VAL A 3 -16.21 5.20 -2.18
CA VAL A 3 -14.88 5.34 -1.57
C VAL A 3 -13.90 4.55 -2.42
N THR A 4 -12.75 5.16 -2.73
CA THR A 4 -11.65 4.50 -3.42
C THR A 4 -10.59 4.09 -2.40
N CYS A 5 -10.34 2.79 -2.30
CA CYS A 5 -9.29 2.22 -1.49
C CYS A 5 -8.06 1.91 -2.35
N LEU A 6 -6.90 2.44 -1.98
CA LEU A 6 -5.64 2.20 -2.71
C LEU A 6 -4.65 1.44 -1.84
N ASP A 7 -3.86 0.56 -2.44
CA ASP A 7 -2.57 0.22 -1.84
C ASP A 7 -1.60 1.42 -1.88
N LEU A 8 -0.54 1.35 -1.10
CA LEU A 8 0.51 2.36 -1.00
C LEU A 8 1.73 2.00 -1.87
N GLU A 9 2.40 0.90 -1.52
CA GLU A 9 3.62 0.42 -2.19
C GLU A 9 3.24 -0.15 -3.57
N GLY A 10 4.05 0.08 -4.59
CA GLY A 10 3.74 -0.31 -5.98
C GLY A 10 2.70 0.59 -6.69
N VAL A 11 1.81 1.25 -5.93
CA VAL A 11 0.77 2.14 -6.46
C VAL A 11 1.14 3.61 -6.38
N LEU A 12 1.56 4.12 -5.22
CA LEU A 12 1.88 5.54 -5.00
C LEU A 12 3.37 5.74 -4.69
N VAL A 13 4.00 4.78 -4.02
CA VAL A 13 5.42 4.82 -3.61
C VAL A 13 6.11 3.52 -4.04
N PRO A 14 7.43 3.51 -4.19
CA PRO A 14 8.15 2.24 -4.41
C PRO A 14 8.09 1.35 -3.17
N GLU A 15 8.38 0.07 -3.35
CA GLU A 15 8.58 -0.91 -2.27
C GLU A 15 9.61 -0.40 -1.25
N ILE A 16 9.16 -0.07 -0.04
CA ILE A 16 9.94 0.66 0.96
C ILE A 16 11.16 -0.15 1.36
N TRP A 17 11.00 -1.45 1.63
CA TRP A 17 12.09 -2.32 2.04
C TRP A 17 13.15 -2.52 0.97
N ILE A 18 12.75 -2.57 -0.30
CA ILE A 18 13.68 -2.72 -1.43
C ILE A 18 14.48 -1.42 -1.60
N ALA A 19 13.78 -0.28 -1.64
CA ALA A 19 14.42 1.03 -1.74
C ALA A 19 15.34 1.32 -0.53
N PHE A 20 14.94 0.89 0.67
CA PHE A 20 15.74 0.97 1.88
C PHE A 20 17.03 0.14 1.77
N ALA A 21 16.92 -1.10 1.29
CA ALA A 21 18.08 -1.97 1.06
C ALA A 21 19.06 -1.35 0.06
N GLU A 22 18.57 -0.72 -1.00
CA GLU A 22 19.40 -0.05 -2.02
C GLU A 22 20.13 1.17 -1.47
N LYS A 23 19.46 1.98 -0.66
CA LYS A 23 20.06 3.18 -0.04
C LYS A 23 21.09 2.83 1.04
N THR A 24 20.86 1.77 1.80
CA THR A 24 21.74 1.36 2.91
C THR A 24 22.82 0.35 2.48
N GLY A 25 22.67 -0.30 1.33
CA GLY A 25 23.53 -1.41 0.89
C GLY A 25 23.28 -2.73 1.66
N ILE A 26 22.19 -2.83 2.43
CA ILE A 26 21.87 -4.01 3.23
C ILE A 26 21.01 -4.97 2.40
N GLU A 27 21.66 -5.77 1.55
CA GLU A 27 21.02 -6.70 0.61
C GLU A 27 19.97 -7.65 1.24
N LYS A 28 20.18 -8.06 2.49
CA LYS A 28 19.24 -8.96 3.19
C LYS A 28 17.85 -8.35 3.40
N LEU A 29 17.72 -7.03 3.36
CA LEU A 29 16.42 -6.35 3.47
C LEU A 29 15.60 -6.42 2.18
N ARG A 30 16.18 -6.85 1.05
CA ARG A 30 15.48 -7.08 -0.22
C ARG A 30 14.58 -8.32 -0.20
N LEU A 31 14.72 -9.20 0.79
CA LEU A 31 13.90 -10.41 0.89
C LEU A 31 12.42 -10.03 0.98
N THR A 32 11.59 -10.78 0.26
CA THR A 32 10.14 -10.58 0.15
C THR A 32 9.39 -11.82 0.62
N THR A 33 8.07 -11.79 0.57
CA THR A 33 7.23 -12.97 0.84
C THR A 33 7.38 -14.08 -0.20
N ARG A 34 8.01 -13.81 -1.35
CA ARG A 34 8.41 -14.85 -2.32
C ARG A 34 9.57 -15.69 -1.80
N ASP A 35 10.45 -15.07 -1.01
CA ASP A 35 11.63 -15.72 -0.43
C ASP A 35 11.32 -16.33 0.95
N ILE A 36 10.53 -15.62 1.76
CA ILE A 36 10.09 -16.03 3.10
C ILE A 36 8.55 -15.93 3.17
N PRO A 37 7.81 -17.02 2.93
CA PRO A 37 6.35 -16.99 2.83
C PRO A 37 5.63 -16.55 4.11
N ASP A 38 6.20 -16.84 5.29
CA ASP A 38 5.64 -16.40 6.56
C ASP A 38 5.99 -14.93 6.80
N TYR A 39 4.97 -14.06 6.75
CA TYR A 39 5.14 -12.62 6.96
C TYR A 39 5.76 -12.29 8.33
N ASN A 40 5.42 -13.05 9.38
CA ASN A 40 5.99 -12.80 10.70
C ASN A 40 7.46 -13.19 10.75
N GLU A 41 7.84 -14.30 10.12
CA GLU A 41 9.25 -14.70 9.98
C GLU A 41 10.04 -13.63 9.22
N LEU A 42 9.51 -13.17 8.07
CA LEU A 42 10.13 -12.12 7.27
C LEU A 42 10.34 -10.83 8.07
N MET A 43 9.28 -10.37 8.76
CA MET A 43 9.33 -9.14 9.55
C MET A 43 10.27 -9.24 10.74
N ARG A 44 10.25 -10.35 11.48
CA ARG A 44 11.21 -10.58 12.58
C ARG A 44 12.64 -10.62 12.06
N GLY A 45 12.87 -11.22 10.89
CA GLY A 45 14.16 -11.21 10.21
C GLY A 45 14.62 -9.79 9.87
N ARG A 46 13.75 -8.97 9.28
CA ARG A 46 14.03 -7.56 8.95
C ARG A 46 14.35 -6.73 10.19
N LEU A 47 13.54 -6.83 11.26
CA LEU A 47 13.81 -6.12 12.51
C LEU A 47 15.14 -6.54 13.16
N LYS A 48 15.46 -7.84 13.12
CA LYS A 48 16.76 -8.34 13.59
C LYS A 48 17.92 -7.74 12.80
N ILE A 49 17.78 -7.64 11.48
CA ILE A 49 18.81 -7.02 10.63
C ILE A 49 19.00 -5.54 10.98
N LEU A 50 17.91 -4.79 11.18
CA LEU A 50 17.99 -3.39 11.60
C LEU A 50 18.74 -3.26 12.94
N ASP A 51 18.43 -4.13 13.89
CA ASP A 51 19.10 -4.17 15.21
C ASP A 51 20.59 -4.53 15.11
N GLU A 52 20.94 -5.55 14.32
CA GLU A 52 22.33 -5.97 14.08
C GLU A 52 23.19 -4.87 13.42
N ASN A 53 22.55 -3.97 12.67
CA ASN A 53 23.19 -2.80 12.05
C ASN A 53 23.05 -1.52 12.88
N ASN A 54 22.48 -1.59 14.09
CA ASN A 54 22.25 -0.46 14.99
C ASN A 54 21.48 0.69 14.32
N LEU A 55 20.52 0.36 13.45
CA LEU A 55 19.64 1.32 12.78
C LEU A 55 18.44 1.62 13.67
N LYS A 56 18.33 2.88 14.09
CA LYS A 56 17.20 3.40 14.87
C LYS A 56 16.12 3.94 13.97
N LEU A 57 14.95 4.22 14.55
CA LEU A 57 13.82 4.80 13.83
C LEU A 57 14.23 6.08 13.07
N ALA A 58 14.96 6.99 13.70
CA ALA A 58 15.39 8.23 13.06
C ALA A 58 16.30 8.00 11.84
N ASP A 59 17.21 7.02 11.90
CA ASP A 59 18.06 6.66 10.75
C ASP A 59 17.19 6.11 9.61
N ILE A 60 16.15 5.37 9.97
CA ILE A 60 15.23 4.78 8.99
C ILE A 60 14.35 5.84 8.34
N GLU A 61 13.80 6.75 9.13
CA GLU A 61 13.04 7.91 8.67
C GLU A 61 13.88 8.81 7.75
N GLU A 62 15.17 9.02 8.04
CA GLU A 62 16.08 9.77 7.18
C GLU A 62 16.25 9.09 5.82
N VAL A 63 16.49 7.78 5.80
CA VAL A 63 16.62 7.01 4.56
C VAL A 63 15.31 7.02 3.76
N ILE A 64 14.17 6.80 4.42
CA ILE A 64 12.85 6.78 3.77
C ILE A 64 12.45 8.18 3.28
N GLY A 65 12.83 9.24 4.00
CA GLY A 65 12.62 10.63 3.56
C GLY A 65 13.35 10.94 2.25
N GLY A 66 14.41 10.20 1.92
CA GLY A 66 15.10 10.26 0.63
C GLY A 66 14.47 9.43 -0.49
N ILE A 67 13.36 8.73 -0.23
CA ILE A 67 12.57 7.98 -1.22
C ILE A 67 11.46 8.89 -1.73
N ALA A 68 11.39 9.05 -3.05
CA ALA A 68 10.32 9.82 -3.68
C ALA A 68 9.11 8.93 -4.02
N PRO A 69 7.88 9.46 -3.98
CA PRO A 69 6.72 8.84 -4.60
C PRO A 69 6.97 8.51 -6.09
N LEU A 70 6.22 7.55 -6.61
CA LEU A 70 6.33 7.16 -8.02
C LEU A 70 6.04 8.36 -8.94
N PRO A 71 6.69 8.46 -10.11
CA PRO A 71 6.47 9.59 -11.03
C PRO A 71 4.99 9.75 -11.41
N GLY A 72 4.39 10.89 -11.04
CA GLY A 72 2.97 11.20 -11.26
C GLY A 72 2.02 10.78 -10.11
N ALA A 73 2.51 10.13 -9.06
CA ALA A 73 1.68 9.66 -7.93
C ALA A 73 0.97 10.80 -7.20
N LYS A 74 1.69 11.89 -6.90
CA LYS A 74 1.13 13.04 -6.18
C LYS A 74 0.00 13.72 -6.97
N ASP A 75 0.21 13.93 -8.27
CA ASP A 75 -0.80 14.53 -9.16
C ASP A 75 -2.01 13.59 -9.33
N PHE A 76 -1.76 12.29 -9.44
CA PHE A 76 -2.82 11.28 -9.48
C PHE A 76 -3.65 11.27 -8.19
N LEU A 77 -2.99 11.25 -7.03
CA LEU A 77 -3.68 11.24 -5.73
C LEU A 77 -4.49 12.52 -5.52
N SER A 78 -3.91 13.68 -5.83
CA SER A 78 -4.60 14.98 -5.73
C SER A 78 -5.85 15.03 -6.61
N TRP A 79 -5.76 14.50 -7.84
CA TRP A 79 -6.93 14.36 -8.71
C TRP A 79 -7.97 13.41 -8.09
N LEU A 80 -7.53 12.25 -7.59
CA LEU A 80 -8.44 11.24 -7.05
C LEU A 80 -9.21 11.79 -5.85
N GLU A 81 -8.55 12.52 -4.95
CA GLU A 81 -9.16 13.16 -3.78
C GLU A 81 -10.12 14.30 -4.15
N SER A 82 -9.92 14.95 -5.31
CA SER A 82 -10.86 15.96 -5.81
C SER A 82 -12.17 15.37 -6.34
N GLU A 83 -12.16 14.10 -6.74
CA GLU A 83 -13.30 13.41 -7.37
C GLU A 83 -13.97 12.38 -6.43
N PHE A 84 -13.20 11.79 -5.49
CA PHE A 84 -13.62 10.67 -4.65
C PHE A 84 -13.15 10.82 -3.20
N GLN A 85 -13.80 10.10 -2.29
CA GLN A 85 -13.23 9.86 -0.96
C GLN A 85 -12.15 8.79 -1.07
N VAL A 86 -10.98 9.03 -0.50
CA VAL A 86 -9.81 8.14 -0.65
C VAL A 86 -9.33 7.62 0.70
N ILE A 87 -9.03 6.32 0.76
CA ILE A 87 -8.39 5.68 1.91
C ILE A 87 -7.24 4.81 1.39
N ILE A 88 -6.06 4.96 1.97
CA ILE A 88 -4.92 4.09 1.68
C ILE A 88 -4.93 2.90 2.65
N LEU A 89 -4.86 1.68 2.13
CA LEU A 89 -4.84 0.42 2.87
C LEU A 89 -3.52 -0.30 2.57
N SER A 90 -2.60 -0.33 3.54
CA SER A 90 -1.25 -0.87 3.33
C SER A 90 -0.81 -1.76 4.49
N ASP A 91 0.06 -2.74 4.19
CA ASP A 91 0.73 -3.58 5.20
C ASP A 91 2.06 -2.96 5.69
N THR A 92 2.30 -1.69 5.39
CA THR A 92 3.41 -0.89 5.93
C THR A 92 3.21 -0.55 7.41
N PHE A 93 4.10 0.29 7.97
CA PHE A 93 4.01 0.77 9.35
C PHE A 93 3.93 2.28 9.42
N ASN A 94 3.16 2.82 10.37
CA ASN A 94 2.98 4.27 10.55
C ASN A 94 4.31 5.03 10.62
N GLN A 95 5.25 4.54 11.43
CA GLN A 95 6.56 5.16 11.65
C GLN A 95 7.45 5.12 10.40
N PHE A 96 7.26 4.13 9.52
CA PHE A 96 8.00 4.06 8.25
C PHE A 96 7.34 4.89 7.16
N ALA A 97 6.01 4.95 7.14
CA ALA A 97 5.28 5.67 6.13
C ALA A 97 5.32 7.19 6.31
N GLU A 98 5.55 7.70 7.53
CA GLU A 98 5.43 9.12 7.86
C GLU A 98 6.19 10.07 6.90
N PRO A 99 7.48 9.85 6.57
CA PRO A 99 8.19 10.72 5.63
C PRO A 99 7.60 10.69 4.20
N LEU A 100 7.02 9.55 3.78
CA LEU A 100 6.35 9.41 2.48
C LEU A 100 4.96 10.05 2.49
N MET A 101 4.23 9.92 3.60
CA MET A 101 2.92 10.56 3.78
C MET A 101 3.04 12.08 3.73
N ALA A 102 4.11 12.65 4.29
CA ALA A 102 4.38 14.08 4.18
C ALA A 102 4.55 14.54 2.71
N GLN A 103 5.15 13.72 1.86
CA GLN A 103 5.31 14.03 0.43
C GLN A 103 3.98 13.92 -0.35
N LEU A 104 3.05 13.09 0.14
CA LEU A 104 1.72 12.86 -0.41
C LEU A 104 0.62 13.76 0.22
N ASP A 105 1.00 14.74 1.05
CA ASP A 105 0.07 15.65 1.75
C ASP A 105 -0.86 14.97 2.78
N PHE A 106 -0.35 13.92 3.44
CA PHE A 106 -0.99 13.20 4.55
C PHE A 106 -2.41 12.65 4.27
N PRO A 107 -2.59 11.82 3.22
CA PRO A 107 -3.84 11.13 2.99
C PRO A 107 -4.15 10.17 4.15
N THR A 108 -5.43 9.78 4.29
CA THR A 108 -5.82 8.80 5.32
C THR A 108 -5.16 7.45 5.03
N LEU A 109 -4.29 7.00 5.94
CA LEU A 109 -3.59 5.72 5.86
C LEU A 109 -4.04 4.78 6.98
N PHE A 110 -4.47 3.58 6.60
CA PHE A 110 -4.68 2.48 7.53
C PHE A 110 -3.60 1.42 7.34
N CYS A 111 -2.59 1.41 8.22
CA CYS A 111 -1.51 0.43 8.22
C CYS A 111 -1.27 -0.22 9.60
N HIS A 112 -0.07 -0.76 9.83
CA HIS A 112 0.36 -1.38 11.09
C HIS A 112 1.24 -0.43 11.92
N ASP A 113 1.67 -0.89 13.10
CA ASP A 113 2.53 -0.10 13.99
C ASP A 113 3.84 -0.82 14.30
N LEU A 114 4.94 -0.06 14.40
CA LEU A 114 6.15 -0.52 15.06
C LEU A 114 6.07 -0.32 16.57
N VAL A 115 6.74 -1.19 17.31
CA VAL A 115 6.99 -1.04 18.74
C VAL A 115 8.40 -0.48 18.90
N VAL A 116 8.48 0.81 19.22
CA VAL A 116 9.75 1.55 19.34
C VAL A 116 9.99 1.91 20.79
N ASP A 117 11.19 1.67 21.29
CA ASP A 117 11.56 2.00 22.65
C ASP A 117 11.96 3.48 22.81
N THR A 118 12.20 3.91 24.05
CA THR A 118 12.56 5.30 24.36
C THR A 118 13.93 5.73 23.79
N ALA A 119 14.76 4.78 23.36
CA ALA A 119 16.06 5.03 22.74
C ALA A 119 15.99 5.07 21.20
N GLY A 120 14.79 4.90 20.63
CA GLY A 120 14.53 4.88 19.19
C GLY A 120 14.77 3.53 18.53
N ARG A 121 15.02 2.46 19.30
CA ARG A 121 15.22 1.11 18.76
C ARG A 121 13.88 0.46 18.45
N ILE A 122 13.79 -0.21 17.31
CA ILE A 122 12.59 -0.96 16.91
C ILE A 122 12.64 -2.35 17.57
N ALA A 123 11.84 -2.55 18.60
CA ALA A 123 11.83 -3.76 19.41
C ALA A 123 10.91 -4.86 18.84
N ASP A 124 9.79 -4.48 18.24
CA ASP A 124 8.82 -5.40 17.62
C ASP A 124 7.93 -4.64 16.63
N TYR A 125 6.92 -5.31 16.07
CA TYR A 125 5.82 -4.71 15.33
C TYR A 125 4.48 -5.27 15.80
N ARG A 126 3.40 -4.55 15.48
CA ARG A 126 2.03 -4.91 15.81
C ARG A 126 1.16 -4.80 14.56
N LEU A 127 0.67 -5.94 14.11
CA LEU A 127 -0.40 -5.97 13.13
C LEU A 127 -1.66 -5.32 13.72
N ARG A 128 -2.31 -4.44 12.95
CA ARG A 128 -3.57 -3.81 13.36
C ARG A 128 -4.66 -4.86 13.56
N ILE A 129 -4.88 -5.67 12.53
CA ILE A 129 -5.75 -6.86 12.49
C ILE A 129 -5.22 -7.81 11.40
N PRO A 130 -5.44 -9.13 11.49
CA PRO A 130 -5.17 -10.04 10.37
C PRO A 130 -6.07 -9.71 9.18
N ASP A 131 -5.56 -9.82 7.95
CA ASP A 131 -6.30 -9.54 6.71
C ASP A 131 -6.90 -8.12 6.69
N ALA A 132 -6.05 -7.13 7.01
CA ALA A 132 -6.47 -5.78 7.32
C ALA A 132 -7.11 -5.03 6.15
N LYS A 133 -6.60 -5.21 4.92
CA LYS A 133 -7.12 -4.55 3.72
C LYS A 133 -8.54 -5.04 3.41
N THR A 134 -8.74 -6.35 3.32
CA THR A 134 -10.05 -6.99 3.08
C THR A 134 -11.08 -6.57 4.12
N LYS A 135 -10.72 -6.63 5.41
CA LYS A 135 -11.64 -6.24 6.50
C LYS A 135 -11.99 -4.76 6.50
N ALA A 136 -11.07 -3.88 6.09
CA ALA A 136 -11.38 -2.46 5.94
C ALA A 136 -12.40 -2.23 4.83
N VAL A 137 -12.25 -2.88 3.67
CA VAL A 137 -13.25 -2.81 2.58
C VAL A 137 -14.60 -3.35 3.03
N ALA A 138 -14.64 -4.51 3.67
CA ALA A 138 -15.88 -5.10 4.20
C ALA A 138 -16.56 -4.17 5.23
N ALA A 139 -15.79 -3.50 6.09
CA ALA A 139 -16.31 -2.54 7.05
C ALA A 139 -16.92 -1.31 6.36
N LEU A 140 -16.27 -0.77 5.33
CA LEU A 140 -16.81 0.34 4.54
C LEU A 140 -18.12 -0.04 3.85
N LYS A 141 -18.20 -1.25 3.29
CA LYS A 141 -19.45 -1.78 2.69
C LYS A 141 -20.56 -1.96 3.71
N ASN A 142 -20.24 -2.40 4.94
CA ASN A 142 -21.20 -2.47 6.04
C ASN A 142 -21.75 -1.10 6.47
N LEU A 143 -21.06 -0.01 6.13
CA LEU A 143 -21.55 1.37 6.28
C LEU A 143 -22.38 1.84 5.06
N ASN A 144 -22.78 0.92 4.18
CA ASN A 144 -23.54 1.19 2.96
C ASN A 144 -22.81 2.10 1.95
N LEU A 145 -21.48 2.02 1.93
CA LEU A 145 -20.62 2.66 0.92
C LEU A 145 -20.33 1.68 -0.20
N LYS A 146 -20.23 2.18 -1.43
CA LYS A 146 -19.69 1.42 -2.56
C LYS A 146 -18.18 1.60 -2.59
N VAL A 147 -17.43 0.53 -2.81
CA VAL A 147 -15.97 0.57 -2.77
C VAL A 147 -15.38 0.21 -4.12
N ILE A 148 -14.52 1.10 -4.62
CA ILE A 148 -13.55 0.77 -5.68
C ILE A 148 -12.23 0.50 -4.97
N ALA A 149 -11.59 -0.64 -5.24
CA ALA A 149 -10.28 -0.94 -4.68
C ALA A 149 -9.24 -1.15 -5.77
N ALA A 150 -8.00 -0.76 -5.50
CA ALA A 150 -6.90 -0.96 -6.42
C ALA A 150 -5.59 -1.29 -5.70
N GLY A 151 -4.82 -2.18 -6.32
CA GLY A 151 -3.53 -2.67 -5.82
C GLY A 151 -2.72 -3.26 -6.95
N ASP A 152 -1.49 -3.68 -6.66
CA ASP A 152 -0.54 -4.19 -7.66
C ASP A 152 -0.12 -5.65 -7.39
N SER A 153 -0.53 -6.24 -6.27
CA SER A 153 0.12 -7.44 -5.76
C SER A 153 -0.86 -8.48 -5.19
N TYR A 154 -0.36 -9.68 -4.86
CA TYR A 154 -1.14 -10.77 -4.29
C TYR A 154 -1.78 -10.41 -2.93
N ASN A 155 -1.12 -9.60 -2.11
CA ASN A 155 -1.65 -9.16 -0.81
C ASN A 155 -2.87 -8.24 -0.94
N ASP A 156 -3.12 -7.66 -2.12
CA ASP A 156 -4.30 -6.83 -2.37
C ASP A 156 -5.53 -7.64 -2.79
N THR A 157 -5.33 -8.86 -3.27
CA THR A 157 -6.39 -9.64 -3.94
C THR A 157 -7.61 -9.85 -3.05
N GLY A 158 -7.45 -9.94 -1.72
CA GLY A 158 -8.54 -9.99 -0.77
C GLY A 158 -9.39 -8.71 -0.79
N MET A 159 -8.75 -7.54 -0.69
CA MET A 159 -9.40 -6.23 -0.81
C MET A 159 -10.07 -6.06 -2.18
N LEU A 160 -9.41 -6.47 -3.28
CA LEU A 160 -9.94 -6.33 -4.64
C LEU A 160 -11.19 -7.21 -4.85
N LYS A 161 -11.21 -8.42 -4.29
CA LYS A 161 -12.36 -9.34 -4.36
C LYS A 161 -13.52 -8.87 -3.49
N GLU A 162 -13.23 -8.26 -2.35
CA GLU A 162 -14.27 -7.75 -1.44
C GLU A 162 -14.91 -6.45 -1.96
N ALA A 163 -14.18 -5.63 -2.72
CA ALA A 163 -14.70 -4.38 -3.27
C ALA A 163 -15.82 -4.60 -4.30
N ASP A 164 -16.65 -3.58 -4.53
CA ASP A 164 -17.66 -3.62 -5.59
C ASP A 164 -17.02 -3.53 -7.00
N ALA A 165 -15.84 -2.92 -7.09
CA ALA A 165 -14.98 -2.98 -8.26
C ALA A 165 -13.50 -3.04 -7.84
N GLY A 166 -12.78 -4.08 -8.28
CA GLY A 166 -11.34 -4.23 -8.10
C GLY A 166 -10.57 -3.88 -9.37
N ILE A 167 -9.41 -3.23 -9.25
CA ILE A 167 -8.52 -2.85 -10.37
C ILE A 167 -7.08 -3.27 -10.03
N LEU A 168 -6.38 -3.88 -11.00
CA LEU A 168 -4.95 -4.11 -10.89
C LEU A 168 -4.18 -2.94 -11.53
N PHE A 169 -3.29 -2.31 -10.78
CA PHE A 169 -2.42 -1.25 -11.28
C PHE A 169 -0.98 -1.75 -11.31
N ARG A 170 -0.35 -1.76 -12.49
CA ARG A 170 1.04 -2.20 -12.70
C ARG A 170 1.39 -3.59 -12.15
N ALA A 171 0.39 -4.43 -11.90
CA ALA A 171 0.58 -5.75 -11.32
C ALA A 171 1.45 -6.69 -12.17
N PRO A 172 2.31 -7.53 -11.56
CA PRO A 172 3.10 -8.52 -12.30
C PRO A 172 2.24 -9.45 -13.16
N ASP A 173 2.78 -9.92 -14.30
CA ASP A 173 2.01 -10.70 -15.27
C ASP A 173 1.41 -11.98 -14.67
N ASN A 174 2.10 -12.63 -13.74
CA ASN A 174 1.56 -13.80 -13.05
C ASN A 174 0.33 -13.48 -12.18
N VAL A 175 0.29 -12.29 -11.55
CA VAL A 175 -0.90 -11.82 -10.80
C VAL A 175 -2.05 -11.57 -11.77
N VAL A 176 -1.75 -10.94 -12.92
CA VAL A 176 -2.76 -10.65 -13.95
C VAL A 176 -3.37 -11.94 -14.52
N GLU A 177 -2.54 -12.95 -14.80
CA GLU A 177 -2.97 -14.26 -15.31
C GLU A 177 -3.87 -15.01 -14.31
N GLU A 178 -3.57 -14.92 -13.01
CA GLU A 178 -4.35 -15.60 -11.97
C GLU A 178 -5.66 -14.88 -11.62
N PHE A 179 -5.72 -13.56 -11.80
CA PHE A 179 -6.90 -12.73 -11.50
C PHE A 179 -7.45 -11.98 -12.73
N PRO A 180 -7.84 -12.70 -13.81
CA PRO A 180 -8.26 -12.09 -15.08
C PRO A 180 -9.59 -11.31 -14.97
N GLN A 181 -10.32 -11.47 -13.86
CA GLN A 181 -11.54 -10.70 -13.60
C GLN A 181 -11.29 -9.22 -13.31
N PHE A 182 -10.06 -8.82 -12.95
CA PHE A 182 -9.74 -7.43 -12.67
C PHE A 182 -9.19 -6.73 -13.92
N PRO A 183 -9.72 -5.55 -14.31
CA PRO A 183 -9.07 -4.74 -15.33
C PRO A 183 -7.67 -4.35 -14.88
N VAL A 184 -6.73 -4.33 -15.83
CA VAL A 184 -5.33 -4.00 -15.59
C VAL A 184 -5.00 -2.65 -16.23
N THR A 185 -4.32 -1.81 -15.47
CA THR A 185 -3.85 -0.50 -15.92
C THR A 185 -2.35 -0.37 -15.67
N ARG A 186 -1.63 0.33 -16.55
CA ARG A 186 -0.15 0.46 -16.50
C ARG A 186 0.30 1.91 -16.35
N THR A 187 -0.56 2.86 -16.66
CA THR A 187 -0.31 4.30 -16.51
C THR A 187 -1.34 4.94 -15.60
N TYR A 188 -1.00 6.06 -14.95
CA TYR A 188 -1.99 6.78 -14.14
C TYR A 188 -3.17 7.27 -14.97
N GLU A 189 -3.01 7.60 -16.25
CA GLU A 189 -4.12 8.00 -17.11
C GLU A 189 -5.10 6.86 -17.42
N GLU A 190 -4.58 5.65 -17.68
CA GLU A 190 -5.42 4.44 -17.75
C GLU A 190 -6.11 4.18 -16.42
N PHE A 191 -5.40 4.39 -15.31
CA PHE A 191 -5.92 4.15 -13.97
C PHE A 191 -7.06 5.11 -13.61
N LYS A 192 -6.92 6.41 -13.89
CA LYS A 192 -8.00 7.41 -13.78
C LYS A 192 -9.22 6.98 -14.59
N SER A 193 -9.00 6.58 -15.84
CA SER A 193 -10.08 6.16 -16.75
C SER A 193 -10.84 4.95 -16.20
N ALA A 194 -10.12 3.93 -15.69
CA ALA A 194 -10.72 2.74 -15.09
C ALA A 194 -11.52 3.05 -13.83
N ILE A 195 -11.05 3.95 -12.96
CA ILE A 195 -11.78 4.38 -11.75
C ILE A 195 -13.07 5.12 -12.14
N ILE A 196 -13.01 6.02 -13.12
CA ILE A 196 -14.19 6.74 -13.62
C ILE A 196 -15.22 5.75 -14.21
N GLU A 197 -14.77 4.78 -15.00
CA GLU A 197 -15.64 3.76 -15.59
C GLU A 197 -16.31 2.90 -14.52
N ALA A 198 -15.53 2.43 -13.53
CA ALA A 198 -16.06 1.68 -12.39
C ALA A 198 -17.10 2.50 -11.62
N SER A 199 -16.82 3.78 -11.35
CA SER A 199 -17.73 4.69 -10.66
C SER A 199 -19.08 4.82 -11.40
N LYS A 200 -19.05 5.06 -12.72
CA LYS A 200 -20.28 5.17 -13.54
C LYS A 200 -21.13 3.90 -13.50
N LYS A 201 -20.48 2.73 -13.60
CA LYS A 201 -21.16 1.43 -13.51
C LYS A 201 -21.82 1.24 -12.15
N LEU A 202 -21.12 1.61 -11.08
CA LEU A 202 -21.62 1.48 -9.73
C LEU A 202 -22.80 2.41 -9.46
N ASP A 203 -22.79 3.65 -9.96
CA ASP A 203 -23.91 4.59 -9.77
C ASP A 203 -25.15 4.31 -10.62
N GLY A 204 -25.12 3.28 -11.48
CA GLY A 204 -26.26 2.92 -12.34
C GLY A 204 -26.46 3.86 -13.54
N ASN A 205 -25.53 4.78 -13.76
CA ASN A 205 -25.47 5.63 -14.95
C ASN A 205 -24.73 4.88 -16.06
N ILE A 206 -25.37 3.84 -16.61
CA ILE A 206 -24.93 3.24 -17.87
C ILE A 206 -25.60 4.04 -18.99
N ILE A 207 -24.80 4.74 -19.80
CA ILE A 207 -25.21 5.32 -21.09
C ILE A 207 -25.14 4.22 -22.14
#